data_AF-A0A922VK61-F1
#
_entry.id   AF-A0A922VK61-F1
#
_cell.length_a   1.000
_cell.length_b   1.000
_cell.length_c   1.000
_cell.angle_alpha   90.00
_cell.angle_beta   90.00
_cell.angle_gamma   90.00
#
_symmetry.space_group_name_H-M   'P 1'
#
loop_
_entity.id
_entity.type
_entity.pdbx_description
1 polymer ?
#
loop_
_entity_poly.entity_id
_entity_poly.type
_entity_poly.pdbx_seq_one_letter_code
_entity_poly.pdbx_strand_id
1 'polypeptide(L)'
;MLKTVKAYRLAALGMVLDDAGRVTTVTENSPALFAALAQGDRILSMNAAVVDLSTHEVTTPVLILVEAPGGVTRHTYLDPWGAHEGVRPVGGANAPNPDVVVFE
;
A
#
# COMPACT_ATOMS: atom_id res chain seq x y z
N MET A 1 -14.36 20.46 -17.73
CA MET A 1 -13.82 19.10 -17.95
C MET A 1 -12.95 18.74 -16.77
N LEU A 2 -13.35 17.78 -15.93
CA LEU A 2 -12.51 17.29 -14.84
C LEU A 2 -11.35 16.50 -15.45
N LYS A 3 -10.10 16.83 -15.09
CA LYS A 3 -8.93 16.03 -15.46
C LYS A 3 -8.80 14.89 -14.46
N THR A 4 -9.00 13.66 -14.90
CA THR A 4 -8.72 12.45 -14.09
C THR A 4 -7.23 12.20 -14.08
N VAL A 5 -6.63 12.06 -12.90
CA VAL A 5 -5.24 11.61 -12.75
C VAL A 5 -5.13 10.19 -13.31
N LYS A 6 -4.11 9.93 -14.16
CA LYS A 6 -3.94 8.64 -14.87
C LYS A 6 -2.85 7.75 -14.29
N ALA A 7 -1.96 8.33 -13.49
CA ALA A 7 -0.83 7.64 -12.92
C ALA A 7 -0.43 8.29 -11.60
N TYR A 8 0.03 7.48 -10.65
CA TYR A 8 0.63 7.94 -9.40
C TYR A 8 2.00 7.31 -9.21
N ARG A 9 2.96 8.08 -8.71
CA ARG A 9 4.17 7.51 -8.08
C ARG A 9 3.85 7.12 -6.64
N LEU A 10 4.60 6.17 -6.08
CA LEU A 10 4.38 5.69 -4.70
C LEU A 10 4.41 6.81 -3.66
N ALA A 11 5.30 7.78 -3.82
CA ALA A 11 5.34 8.96 -2.94
C ALA A 11 4.01 9.74 -2.90
N ALA A 12 3.32 9.85 -4.05
CA ALA A 12 2.04 10.54 -4.15
C ALA A 12 0.88 9.74 -3.52
N LEU A 13 1.11 8.46 -3.21
CA LEU A 13 0.15 7.59 -2.53
C LEU A 13 0.31 7.60 -1.01
N GLY A 14 1.17 8.47 -0.48
CA GLY A 14 1.34 8.69 0.96
C GLY A 14 2.27 7.69 1.64
N MET A 15 3.26 7.16 0.93
CA MET A 15 4.36 6.40 1.53
C MET A 15 5.70 6.98 1.12
N VAL A 16 6.67 6.98 2.04
CA VAL A 16 8.07 7.25 1.74
C VAL A 16 8.83 5.95 1.86
N LEU A 17 9.70 5.68 0.90
CA LEU A 17 10.55 4.49 0.86
C LEU A 17 12.01 4.88 1.05
N ASP A 18 12.80 4.01 1.68
CA ASP A 18 14.26 4.05 1.58
C ASP A 18 14.74 3.32 0.31
N ASP A 19 16.05 3.35 0.09
CA ASP A 19 16.71 2.73 -1.08
C ASP A 19 16.52 1.20 -1.16
N ALA A 20 16.16 0.56 -0.04
CA ALA A 20 15.87 -0.87 0.01
C ALA A 20 14.39 -1.20 -0.22
N GLY A 21 13.56 -0.20 -0.54
CA GLY A 21 12.12 -0.35 -0.72
C GLY A 21 11.36 -0.54 0.60
N ARG A 22 11.95 -0.15 1.73
CA ARG A 22 11.30 -0.20 3.04
C ARG A 22 10.54 1.10 3.29
N VAL A 23 9.30 0.98 3.72
CA VAL A 23 8.43 2.09 4.08
C VAL A 23 8.97 2.76 5.33
N THR A 24 9.43 4.00 5.22
CA THR A 24 9.93 4.79 6.35
C THR A 24 8.87 5.70 6.94
N THR A 25 7.82 6.03 6.19
CA THR A 25 6.70 6.86 6.65
C THR A 25 5.44 6.51 5.86
N VAL A 26 4.30 6.52 6.54
CA VAL A 26 2.96 6.43 5.93
C VAL A 26 2.16 7.66 6.36
N THR A 27 1.64 8.40 5.40
CA THR A 27 0.82 9.59 5.64
C THR A 27 -0.58 9.19 6.08
N GLU A 28 -1.14 9.92 7.06
CA GLU A 28 -2.53 9.72 7.48
C GLU A 28 -3.52 9.92 6.33
N ASN A 29 -4.63 9.17 6.33
CA ASN A 29 -5.69 9.22 5.33
C ASN A 29 -5.21 9.05 3.87
N SER A 30 -4.09 8.37 3.66
CA SER A 30 -3.52 8.11 2.34
C SER A 30 -3.96 6.76 1.77
N PRO A 31 -3.92 6.57 0.44
CA PRO A 31 -4.11 5.26 -0.18
C PRO A 31 -3.18 4.18 0.40
N ALA A 32 -1.93 4.55 0.75
CA ALA A 32 -1.00 3.64 1.41
C ALA A 32 -1.52 3.15 2.77
N LEU A 33 -2.01 4.06 3.61
CA LEU A 33 -2.59 3.71 4.90
C LEU A 33 -3.82 2.82 4.75
N PHE A 34 -4.70 3.14 3.80
CA PHE A 34 -5.91 2.37 3.55
C PHE A 34 -5.61 0.98 2.97
N ALA A 35 -4.54 0.84 2.18
CA ALA A 35 -3.98 -0.44 1.77
C ALA A 35 -3.22 -1.16 2.90
N ALA A 36 -3.40 -0.78 4.16
CA ALA A 36 -2.75 -1.39 5.33
C ALA A 36 -1.22 -1.50 5.21
N LEU A 37 -0.57 -0.59 4.47
CA LEU A 37 0.88 -0.42 4.51
C LEU A 37 1.26 0.29 5.80
N ALA A 38 2.34 -0.17 6.42
CA ALA A 38 2.84 0.34 7.66
C ALA A 38 4.32 0.71 7.54
N GLN A 39 4.76 1.65 8.38
CA GLN A 39 6.18 1.91 8.56
C GLN A 39 6.91 0.61 8.94
N GLY A 40 8.01 0.36 8.26
CA GLY A 40 8.84 -0.83 8.41
C GLY A 40 8.50 -1.95 7.45
N ASP A 41 7.36 -1.93 6.73
CA ASP A 41 7.14 -2.91 5.66
C ASP A 41 8.17 -2.75 4.54
N ARG A 42 8.64 -3.84 3.95
CA ARG A 42 9.47 -3.82 2.74
C ARG A 42 8.65 -4.31 1.55
N ILE A 43 8.56 -3.49 0.50
CA ILE A 43 7.89 -3.88 -0.74
C ILE A 43 8.78 -4.87 -1.50
N LEU A 44 8.25 -6.06 -1.78
CA LEU A 44 8.98 -7.12 -2.48
C LEU A 44 8.61 -7.19 -3.96
N SER A 45 7.33 -7.02 -4.29
CA SER A 45 6.85 -7.06 -5.68
C SER A 45 5.53 -6.34 -5.84
N MET A 46 5.23 -5.92 -7.07
CA MET A 46 3.95 -5.36 -7.49
C MET A 46 3.40 -6.20 -8.64
N ASN A 47 2.16 -6.66 -8.52
CA ASN A 47 1.53 -7.58 -9.48
C ASN A 47 2.42 -8.78 -9.82
N ALA A 48 3.01 -9.40 -8.80
CA ALA A 48 3.94 -10.53 -8.88
C ALA A 48 5.26 -10.26 -9.64
N ALA A 49 5.59 -9.00 -9.92
CA ALA A 49 6.86 -8.60 -10.53
C ALA A 49 7.71 -7.73 -9.59
N VAL A 50 9.03 -7.96 -9.56
CA VAL A 50 9.97 -7.03 -8.95
C VAL A 50 10.10 -5.82 -9.88
N VAL A 51 9.89 -4.63 -9.34
CA VAL A 51 9.90 -3.37 -10.11
C VAL A 51 10.86 -2.37 -9.48
N ASP A 52 11.37 -1.44 -10.28
CA ASP A 52 12.10 -0.28 -9.77
C ASP A 52 11.11 0.71 -9.13
N LEU A 53 11.02 0.67 -7.80
CA LEU A 53 10.10 1.49 -7.02
C LEU A 53 10.38 2.99 -7.13
N SER A 54 11.59 3.41 -7.53
CA SER A 54 11.96 4.81 -7.69
C SER A 54 11.32 5.47 -8.92
N THR A 55 11.01 4.66 -9.94
CA THR A 55 10.46 5.11 -11.22
C THR A 55 9.07 4.53 -11.53
N HIS A 56 8.62 3.51 -10.78
CA HIS A 56 7.34 2.84 -11.03
C HIS A 56 6.13 3.78 -10.93
N GLU A 57 5.26 3.70 -11.93
CA GLU A 57 3.98 4.41 -11.98
C GLU A 57 2.82 3.43 -11.83
N VAL A 58 1.96 3.70 -10.85
CA VAL A 58 0.71 2.99 -10.62
C VAL A 58 -0.36 3.59 -11.53
N THR A 59 -0.72 2.85 -12.57
CA THR A 59 -1.71 3.25 -13.60
C THR A 59 -3.04 2.50 -13.49
N THR A 60 -3.06 1.43 -12.70
CA THR A 60 -4.22 0.64 -12.29
C THR A 60 -4.07 0.30 -10.82
N PRO A 61 -5.13 -0.17 -10.13
CA PRO A 61 -4.94 -0.78 -8.82
C PRO A 61 -3.91 -1.92 -8.88
N VAL A 62 -3.14 -2.09 -7.81
CA VAL A 62 -2.01 -3.03 -7.74
C VAL A 62 -2.10 -3.93 -6.52
N LEU A 63 -1.74 -5.20 -6.70
CA LEU A 63 -1.48 -6.13 -5.62
C LEU A 63 0.00 -6.04 -5.24
N ILE A 64 0.28 -5.73 -3.98
CA ILE A 64 1.64 -5.54 -3.47
C ILE A 64 1.97 -6.69 -2.52
N LEU A 65 3.10 -7.37 -2.75
CA LEU A 65 3.68 -8.26 -1.75
C LEU A 65 4.61 -7.46 -0.85
N VAL A 66 4.37 -7.50 0.45
CA VAL A 66 5.22 -6.85 1.45
C VAL A 66 5.73 -7.83 2.49
N GLU A 67 6.90 -7.54 3.03
CA GLU A 67 7.51 -8.20 4.18
C GLU A 67 7.42 -7.27 5.40
N ALA A 68 6.70 -7.69 6.44
CA ALA A 68 6.57 -6.96 7.68
C ALA A 68 7.88 -6.95 8.49
N PRO A 69 8.04 -6.02 9.46
CA PRO A 69 9.09 -6.12 10.47
C PRO A 69 8.97 -7.47 11.20
N GLY A 70 9.94 -8.37 10.98
CA GLY A 70 9.88 -9.75 11.47
C GLY A 70 9.85 -10.83 10.38
N GLY A 71 9.79 -10.43 9.10
CA GLY A 71 9.98 -11.34 7.96
C GLY A 71 8.71 -12.02 7.46
N VAL A 72 7.56 -11.79 8.11
CA VAL A 72 6.28 -12.31 7.65
C VAL A 72 5.83 -11.57 6.39
N THR A 73 5.49 -12.31 5.34
CA THR A 73 5.01 -11.74 4.09
C THR A 73 3.48 -11.70 4.01
N ARG A 74 2.93 -10.63 3.43
CA ARG A 74 1.48 -10.53 3.12
C ARG A 74 1.26 -9.81 1.79
N HIS A 75 0.17 -10.15 1.13
CA HIS A 75 -0.34 -9.36 0.01
C HIS A 75 -1.26 -8.26 0.53
N THR A 76 -1.21 -7.10 -0.11
CA THR A 76 -2.19 -6.03 0.11
C THR A 76 -2.60 -5.40 -1.22
N TYR A 77 -3.84 -4.93 -1.29
CA TYR A 77 -4.40 -4.28 -2.46
C TYR A 77 -4.34 -2.76 -2.30
N LEU A 78 -3.74 -2.08 -3.28
CA LEU A 78 -3.64 -0.62 -3.31
C LEU A 78 -4.40 -0.08 -4.52
N ASP A 79 -5.41 0.75 -4.26
CA ASP A 79 -6.19 1.44 -5.28
C ASP A 79 -6.08 2.97 -5.07
N PRO A 80 -5.34 3.69 -5.94
CA PRO A 80 -5.21 5.15 -5.86
C PRO A 80 -6.52 5.93 -6.04
N TRP A 81 -7.53 5.33 -6.67
CA TRP A 81 -8.79 5.98 -7.01
C TRP A 81 -9.97 5.47 -6.18
N GLY A 82 -9.73 4.52 -5.28
CA GLY A 82 -10.76 3.94 -4.42
C GLY A 82 -11.40 4.97 -3.50
N ALA A 83 -12.73 4.96 -3.42
CA ALA A 83 -13.44 5.69 -2.38
C ALA A 83 -13.35 4.88 -1.07
N HIS A 84 -12.59 5.37 -0.11
CA HIS A 84 -12.52 4.77 1.21
C HIS A 84 -13.63 5.37 2.10
N GLU A 85 -14.86 4.86 1.98
CA GLU A 85 -15.95 5.21 2.90
C GLU A 85 -15.86 4.35 4.17
N GLY A 86 -15.66 4.99 5.34
CA GLY A 86 -15.78 4.32 6.64
C GLY A 86 -14.86 4.87 7.75
N VAL A 87 -15.36 4.85 8.98
CA VAL A 87 -14.54 5.10 10.19
C VAL A 87 -13.66 3.88 10.44
N ARG A 88 -12.33 4.05 10.34
CA ARG A 88 -11.39 3.01 10.75
C ARG A 88 -11.44 2.87 12.28
N PRO A 89 -11.66 1.67 12.84
CA PRO A 89 -11.46 1.46 14.26
C PRO A 89 -9.99 1.67 14.60
N VAL A 90 -9.67 2.77 15.27
CA VAL A 90 -8.34 3.02 15.84
C VAL A 90 -8.29 2.42 17.25
N GLY A 91 -8.12 1.09 17.33
CA GLY A 91 -7.98 0.42 18.64
C GLY A 91 -7.90 -1.10 18.61
N GLY A 92 -6.76 -1.65 19.07
CA GLY A 92 -6.60 -3.04 19.52
C GLY A 92 -5.81 -3.94 18.56
N ALA A 93 -4.83 -4.67 19.08
CA ALA A 93 -3.92 -5.58 18.38
C ALA A 93 -4.59 -6.77 17.63
N ASN A 94 -5.93 -6.82 17.59
CA ASN A 94 -6.74 -7.88 16.99
C ASN A 94 -7.91 -7.34 16.13
N ALA A 95 -7.90 -6.07 15.73
CA ALA A 95 -8.92 -5.58 14.80
C ALA A 95 -8.79 -6.34 13.47
N PRO A 96 -9.82 -7.09 13.02
CA PRO A 96 -9.77 -7.75 11.73
C PRO A 96 -9.64 -6.67 10.65
N ASN A 97 -8.56 -6.73 9.89
CA ASN A 97 -8.41 -5.88 8.72
C ASN A 97 -9.47 -6.30 7.70
N PRO A 98 -10.38 -5.41 7.27
CA PRO A 98 -11.42 -5.74 6.28
C PRO A 98 -10.84 -6.20 4.93
N ASP A 99 -9.55 -5.98 4.69
CA ASP A 99 -8.85 -6.38 3.46
C ASP A 99 -8.02 -7.67 3.58
N VAL A 100 -8.24 -8.48 4.62
CA VAL A 100 -7.65 -9.83 4.68
C VAL A 100 -8.40 -10.72 3.70
N VAL A 101 -7.87 -10.81 2.48
CA VAL A 101 -8.29 -11.82 1.51
C VAL A 101 -7.69 -13.16 1.94
N VAL A 102 -8.53 -14.08 2.43
CA VAL A 102 -8.18 -15.50 2.59
C VAL A 102 -8.40 -16.15 1.23
N PHE A 103 -7.33 -16.71 0.64
CA PHE A 103 -7.46 -17.59 -0.52
C PHE A 103 -7.61 -19.04 -0.03
N GLU A 104 -8.63 -19.75 -0.51
CA GLU A 104 -8.74 -21.23 -0.43
C GLU A 104 -8.01 -21.90 -1.60
#